data_AF-A0A8T6W9V4-F1
#
_entry.id   AF-A0A8T6W9V4-F1
#
_cell.length_a   1.000
_cell.length_b   1.000
_cell.length_c   1.000
_cell.angle_alpha   90.00
_cell.angle_beta   90.00
_cell.angle_gamma   90.00
#
_symmetry.space_group_name_H-M   'P 1'
#
loop_
_entity.id
_entity.type
_entity.pdbx_description
1 polymer ?
#
loop_
_entity_poly.entity_id
_entity_poly.type
_entity_poly.pdbx_seq_one_letter_code
_entity_poly.pdbx_strand_id
1 'polypeptide(L)' 'MVKKKGTKYECGECGLVVVVDKPCGCGACELICCEVPMKEVKSKIGK' A
#
# COMPACT_ATOMS: atom_id res chain seq x y z
N MET A 1 0.25 -4.26 12.79
CA MET A 1 0.59 -2.82 12.67
C MET A 1 -0.32 -2.21 11.61
N VAL A 2 -1.03 -1.12 11.94
CA VAL A 2 -1.96 -0.43 11.01
C VAL A 2 -1.14 0.35 9.97
N LYS A 3 -1.47 0.19 8.68
CA LYS A 3 -0.83 0.94 7.58
C LYS A 3 -1.07 2.44 7.75
N LYS A 4 -0.04 3.27 7.62
CA LYS A 4 -0.16 4.72 7.87
C LYS A 4 -0.78 5.41 6.66
N LYS A 5 -1.46 6.54 6.91
CA LYS A 5 -1.86 7.45 5.84
C LYS A 5 -0.61 7.85 5.04
N GLY A 6 -0.71 7.83 3.72
CA GLY A 6 0.38 8.16 2.82
C GLY A 6 1.27 6.96 2.42
N THR A 7 1.07 5.76 2.98
CA THR A 7 1.76 4.57 2.49
C THR A 7 1.33 4.27 1.06
N LYS A 8 2.29 4.00 0.17
CA LYS A 8 2.04 3.70 -1.24
C LYS A 8 2.22 2.22 -1.52
N TYR A 9 1.39 1.69 -2.42
CA TYR A 9 1.47 0.32 -2.91
C TYR A 9 1.48 0.32 -4.43
N GLU A 10 2.30 -0.54 -5.01
CA GLU A 10 2.41 -0.71 -6.45
C GLU A 10 2.15 -2.18 -6.84
N CYS A 11 1.34 -2.35 -7.89
CA CYS A 11 1.18 -3.64 -8.56
C CYS A 11 2.30 -3.81 -9.59
N GLY A 12 3.08 -4.88 -9.47
CA GLY A 12 4.17 -5.19 -10.39
C GLY A 12 3.73 -5.69 -11.77
N GLU A 13 2.46 -6.08 -11.93
CA GLU A 13 1.92 -6.61 -13.20
C GLU A 13 1.38 -5.48 -14.09
N CYS A 14 0.45 -4.68 -13.56
CA CYS A 14 -0.21 -3.62 -14.32
C CYS A 14 0.34 -2.21 -14.08
N GLY A 15 1.23 -2.03 -13.09
CA GLY A 15 1.80 -0.73 -12.73
C GLY A 15 0.86 0.18 -11.92
N LEU A 16 -0.28 -0.33 -11.43
CA LEU A 16 -1.23 0.45 -10.63
C LEU A 16 -0.60 0.86 -9.28
N VAL A 17 -0.61 2.16 -9.00
CA VAL A 17 -0.12 2.73 -7.74
C VAL A 17 -1.28 3.30 -6.93
N VAL A 18 -1.42 2.86 -5.67
CA VAL A 18 -2.42 3.38 -4.73
C VAL A 18 -1.77 3.95 -3.50
N VAL A 19 -2.41 4.95 -2.88
CA VAL A 19 -1.97 5.53 -1.62
C VAL A 19 -3.04 5.34 -0.55
N VAL A 20 -2.64 5.02 0.68
CA VAL A 20 -3.56 4.91 1.80
C VAL A 20 -4.00 6.31 2.21
N ASP A 21 -5.25 6.69 1.90
CA ASP A 21 -5.80 7.96 2.38
C ASP A 21 -6.36 7.86 3.81
N LYS A 22 -7.11 6.79 4.11
CA LYS A 22 -7.64 6.51 5.45
C LYS A 22 -7.43 5.03 5.79
N PRO A 23 -6.70 4.73 6.88
CA PRO A 23 -6.54 3.35 7.31
C PRO A 23 -7.82 2.82 7.97
N CYS A 24 -8.14 1.54 7.72
CA CYS A 24 -9.27 0.86 8.34
C CYS A 24 -9.11 0.68 9.86
N GLY A 25 -7.88 0.52 10.36
CA GLY A 25 -7.61 0.26 11.78
C GLY A 25 -7.92 -1.19 12.23
N CYS A 26 -8.49 -2.00 11.34
CA CYS A 26 -8.93 -3.36 11.63
C CYS A 26 -7.82 -4.43 11.72
N GLY A 27 -6.60 -4.15 11.26
CA GLY A 27 -5.46 -5.09 11.38
C GLY A 27 -4.43 -4.96 10.27
N ALA A 28 -3.58 -5.99 10.12
CA ALA A 28 -2.71 -6.12 8.95
C ALA A 28 -3.56 -6.60 7.75
N CYS A 29 -3.66 -5.76 6.72
CA CYS A 29 -4.36 -6.09 5.48
C CYS A 29 -3.39 -6.03 4.30
N GLU A 30 -3.36 -7.08 3.50
CA GLU A 30 -2.65 -7.11 2.21
C GLU A 30 -3.55 -6.56 1.12
N LEU A 31 -2.97 -5.75 0.22
CA LEU A 31 -3.68 -5.27 -0.95
C LEU A 31 -3.34 -6.21 -2.10
N ILE A 32 -4.36 -6.70 -2.80
CA ILE A 32 -4.20 -7.63 -3.92
C ILE A 32 -4.69 -6.91 -5.17
N CYS A 33 -3.87 -6.90 -6.21
CA CYS A 33 -4.21 -6.38 -7.53
C CYS A 33 -3.63 -7.35 -8.57
N CYS A 34 -4.40 -7.71 -9.58
CA CYS A 34 -4.02 -8.76 -10.55
C CYS A 34 -3.69 -10.09 -9.88
N GLU A 35 -4.48 -10.47 -8.84
CA GLU A 35 -4.32 -11.72 -8.07
C GLU A 35 -2.97 -11.86 -7.35
N VAL A 36 -2.12 -10.84 -7.39
CA VAL A 36 -0.83 -10.80 -6.69
C VAL A 36 -0.84 -9.79 -5.56
N PRO A 37 -0.14 -10.07 -4.44
CA PRO A 37 0.02 -9.09 -3.37
C PRO A 37 0.83 -7.89 -3.86
N MET A 38 0.27 -6.70 -3.69
CA MET A 38 0.93 -5.44 -4.03
C MET A 38 2.12 -5.19 -3.09
N LYS A 39 3.18 -4.58 -3.64
CA LYS A 39 4.40 -4.27 -2.89
C LYS A 39 4.32 -2.87 -2.28
N GLU A 40 4.75 -2.72 -1.03
CA GLU A 40 4.93 -1.39 -0.44
C GLU A 40 6.02 -0.62 -1.16
N VAL A 41 5.64 0.49 -1.75
CA VAL A 41 6.60 1.48 -2.22
C VAL A 41 6.95 2.33 -1.01
N LYS A 42 8.15 2.11 -0.45
CA LYS A 42 8.69 2.99 0.57
C LYS A 42 8.94 4.37 -0.05
N SER A 43 7.92 5.22 -0.02
CA SER A 43 8.07 6.64 -0.28
C SER A 43 8.97 7.16 0.84
N LYS A 44 10.23 7.49 0.51
CA LYS A 44 11.13 8.20 1.41
C LYS A 44 10.50 9.58 1.69
N ILE A 45 9.65 9.67 2.71
CA ILE A 45 9.09 10.93 3.17
C ILE A 45 9.61 11.18 4.59
N GLY A 46 10.51 12.17 4.69
CA GLY A 46 10.89 12.87 5.92
C GLY A 46 12.03 12.28 6.75
N LYS A 47 13.28 12.67 6.41
CA LYS A 47 14.09 13.39 7.40
C LYS A 47 13.72 14.86 7.29
#